data_AF-A0A848IK66-F1
#
_entry.id   AF-A0A848IK66-F1
#
_cell.length_a   1.000
_cell.length_b   1.000
_cell.length_c   1.000
_cell.angle_alpha   90.00
_cell.angle_beta   90.00
_cell.angle_gamma   90.00
#
_symmetry.space_group_name_H-M   'P 1'
#
loop_
_entity.id
_entity.type
_entity.pdbx_description
1 polymer ?
#
loop_
_entity_poly.entity_id
_entity_poly.type
_entity_poly.pdbx_seq_one_letter_code
_entity_poly.pdbx_strand_id
1 'polypeptide(L)'
;MGHAEVRELQIPKPIGGRLPEPPVFASLDDERQHRKLKLAAAFRIFARFGLAEGIAGHITVRDPEFHDRFWVNPYAQHFSSIHPDDLVCIDEEANVYHGTGPVNAAAAAIHCGIHGANPNVVAAAHTHTTSGRAFSARARLLAPLNQEACLFYDDHVLFRGDVVVLATEEGRRIAETMGTKRAAVLLNHGLLTVGSSVDAAAYRFIAMERCCQVQLLAEAAGPIEPLSDEDARTTHAQLGSDYVAWLNFQGLYQQLLRDSPDLRELA
;
A
#
# COMPACT_ATOMS: atom_id res chain seq x y z
N MET A 1 10.78 -11.03 -20.58
CA MET A 1 10.01 -12.29 -20.78
C MET A 1 9.03 -12.42 -19.63
N GLY A 2 7.76 -12.66 -19.94
CA GLY A 2 6.70 -12.85 -18.96
C GLY A 2 5.68 -11.72 -18.91
N HIS A 3 5.06 -11.37 -20.05
CA HIS A 3 3.74 -10.76 -20.00
C HIS A 3 2.83 -11.80 -19.35
N ALA A 4 2.46 -11.59 -18.08
CA ALA A 4 1.21 -12.14 -17.62
C ALA A 4 0.15 -11.51 -18.52
N GLU A 5 -0.29 -12.26 -19.53
CA GLU A 5 -1.56 -12.00 -20.19
C GLU A 5 -2.54 -11.60 -19.08
N VAL A 6 -3.31 -10.53 -19.31
CA VAL A 6 -4.49 -10.20 -18.51
C VAL A 6 -5.50 -11.35 -18.73
N ARG A 7 -5.16 -12.54 -18.22
CA ARG A 7 -5.91 -13.78 -18.28
C ARG A 7 -7.07 -13.60 -17.34
N GLU A 8 -8.24 -13.43 -17.93
CA GLU A 8 -9.55 -13.60 -17.30
C GLU A 8 -9.67 -13.02 -15.88
N LEU A 9 -9.20 -11.79 -15.67
CA LEU A 9 -9.62 -11.06 -14.48
C LEU A 9 -11.14 -10.93 -14.56
N GLN A 10 -11.86 -11.49 -13.59
CA GLN A 10 -13.32 -11.44 -13.50
C GLN A 10 -13.82 -10.06 -13.06
N ILE A 11 -13.21 -8.99 -13.57
CA ILE A 11 -13.63 -7.62 -13.28
C ILE A 11 -14.93 -7.30 -14.02
N PRO A 12 -15.78 -6.40 -13.48
CA PRO A 12 -16.91 -5.87 -14.22
C PRO A 12 -16.46 -5.33 -15.59
N LYS A 13 -16.98 -5.93 -16.67
CA LYS A 13 -16.59 -5.57 -18.04
C LYS A 13 -17.05 -4.14 -18.35
N PRO A 14 -16.18 -3.27 -18.88
CA PRO A 14 -16.61 -1.94 -19.31
C PRO A 14 -17.63 -2.06 -20.45
N ILE A 15 -18.68 -1.23 -20.42
CA ILE A 15 -19.57 -1.05 -21.56
C ILE A 15 -18.90 -0.07 -22.53
N GLY A 16 -18.28 -0.60 -23.57
CA GLY A 16 -17.54 0.18 -24.57
C GLY A 16 -16.16 0.66 -24.08
N GLY A 17 -15.25 0.90 -25.02
CA GLY A 17 -13.88 1.35 -24.72
C GLY A 17 -12.96 0.26 -24.14
N ARG A 18 -11.73 0.65 -23.79
CA ARG A 18 -10.75 -0.19 -23.09
C ARG A 18 -10.41 0.46 -21.74
N LEU A 19 -10.18 -0.36 -20.73
CA LEU A 19 -9.65 0.12 -19.45
C LEU A 19 -8.17 0.51 -19.62
N PRO A 20 -7.65 1.45 -18.81
CA PRO A 20 -6.23 1.76 -18.83
C PRO A 20 -5.41 0.55 -18.35
N GLU A 21 -4.19 0.46 -18.86
CA GLU A 21 -3.22 -0.58 -18.51
C GLU A 21 -2.01 0.06 -17.80
N PRO A 22 -1.33 -0.68 -16.90
CA PRO A 22 -0.07 -0.23 -16.34
C PRO A 22 0.94 0.14 -17.45
N PRO A 23 1.67 1.26 -17.31
CA PRO A 23 2.63 1.68 -18.31
C PRO A 23 3.78 0.68 -18.47
N VAL A 24 4.34 0.60 -19.68
CA VAL A 24 5.57 -0.11 -19.99
C VAL A 24 6.64 0.93 -20.30
N PHE A 25 7.81 0.79 -19.69
CA PHE A 25 8.89 1.77 -19.80
C PHE A 25 9.94 1.33 -20.81
N ALA A 26 10.48 2.32 -21.55
CA ALA A 26 11.54 2.08 -22.52
C ALA A 26 12.91 1.88 -21.84
N SER A 27 13.09 2.43 -20.65
CA SER A 27 14.32 2.34 -19.86
C SER A 27 14.03 2.15 -18.37
N LEU A 28 15.03 1.63 -17.63
CA LEU A 28 14.98 1.52 -16.17
C LEU A 28 14.93 2.89 -15.49
N ASP A 29 15.48 3.93 -16.13
CA ASP A 29 15.43 5.28 -15.57
C ASP A 29 14.02 5.88 -15.65
N ASP A 30 13.32 5.72 -16.79
CA ASP A 30 11.93 6.14 -16.93
C ASP A 30 11.03 5.44 -15.89
N GLU A 31 11.24 4.13 -15.70
CA GLU A 31 10.52 3.36 -14.68
C GLU A 31 10.82 3.85 -13.26
N ARG A 32 12.08 4.18 -12.96
CA ARG A 32 12.51 4.70 -11.66
C ARG A 32 11.85 6.04 -11.37
N GLN A 33 11.90 6.98 -12.32
CA GLN A 33 11.24 8.28 -12.16
C GLN A 33 9.73 8.14 -11.99
N HIS A 34 9.10 7.23 -12.75
CA HIS A 34 7.68 6.94 -12.58
C HIS A 34 7.36 6.38 -11.18
N ARG A 35 8.12 5.41 -10.68
CA ARG A 35 7.94 4.84 -9.33
C ARG A 35 8.11 5.92 -8.25
N LYS A 36 9.11 6.79 -8.37
CA LYS A 36 9.33 7.94 -7.47
C LYS A 36 8.17 8.93 -7.50
N LEU A 37 7.66 9.26 -8.69
CA LEU A 37 6.51 10.14 -8.87
C LEU A 37 5.25 9.56 -8.22
N LYS A 38 4.97 8.27 -8.48
CA LYS A 38 3.85 7.56 -7.85
C LYS A 38 3.99 7.51 -6.33
N LEU A 39 5.20 7.33 -5.82
CA LEU A 39 5.47 7.34 -4.38
C LEU A 39 5.14 8.70 -3.75
N ALA A 40 5.66 9.80 -4.32
CA ALA A 40 5.32 11.15 -3.85
C ALA A 40 3.81 11.41 -3.93
N ALA A 41 3.16 10.98 -5.03
CA ALA A 41 1.72 11.11 -5.20
C ALA A 41 0.91 10.34 -4.16
N ALA A 42 1.33 9.13 -3.80
CA ALA A 42 0.67 8.33 -2.77
C ALA A 42 0.67 9.02 -1.41
N PHE A 43 1.79 9.62 -1.00
CA PHE A 43 1.85 10.43 0.22
C PHE A 43 0.90 11.62 0.18
N ARG A 44 0.89 12.38 -0.92
CA ARG A 44 -0.01 13.54 -1.02
C ARG A 44 -1.48 13.14 -1.04
N ILE A 45 -1.81 11.99 -1.62
CA ILE A 45 -3.17 11.40 -1.56
C ILE A 45 -3.49 10.97 -0.12
N PHE A 46 -2.58 10.34 0.60
CA PHE A 46 -2.76 9.99 2.02
C PHE A 46 -3.03 11.24 2.86
N ALA A 47 -2.27 12.32 2.65
CA ALA A 47 -2.49 13.59 3.33
C ALA A 47 -3.89 14.17 3.05
N ARG A 48 -4.35 14.13 1.79
CA ARG A 48 -5.71 14.60 1.41
C ARG A 48 -6.83 13.82 2.07
N PHE A 49 -6.61 12.53 2.33
CA PHE A 49 -7.56 11.68 3.04
C PHE A 49 -7.38 11.71 4.57
N GLY A 50 -6.49 12.55 5.11
CA GLY A 50 -6.25 12.64 6.55
C GLY A 50 -5.57 11.40 7.14
N LEU A 51 -4.78 10.67 6.33
CA LEU A 51 -4.13 9.42 6.73
C LEU A 51 -2.71 9.64 7.31
N ALA A 52 -2.24 10.89 7.34
CA ALA A 52 -0.98 11.26 7.95
C ALA A 52 -1.13 11.38 9.48
N GLU A 53 -0.14 10.91 10.24
CA GLU A 53 -0.10 11.01 11.70
C GLU A 53 1.25 11.60 12.13
N GLY A 54 1.33 12.93 12.21
CA GLY A 54 2.58 13.62 12.59
C GLY A 54 3.76 13.17 11.72
N ILE A 55 4.76 12.55 12.34
CA ILE A 55 5.97 12.02 11.67
C ILE A 55 5.92 10.51 11.39
N ALA A 56 4.83 9.84 11.74
CA ALA A 56 4.67 8.41 11.57
C ALA A 56 4.24 8.06 10.14
N GLY A 57 4.58 6.84 9.73
CA GLY A 57 4.23 6.26 8.45
C GLY A 57 5.30 6.43 7.37
N HIS A 58 5.30 5.46 6.49
CA HIS A 58 6.24 5.31 5.39
C HIS A 58 5.61 4.46 4.29
N ILE A 59 5.99 4.78 3.07
CA ILE A 59 5.69 4.01 1.87
C ILE A 59 7.04 3.80 1.19
N THR A 60 7.31 2.57 0.77
CA THR A 60 8.53 2.23 0.04
C THR A 60 8.19 1.71 -1.34
N VAL A 61 9.10 1.90 -2.29
CA VAL A 61 9.07 1.23 -3.58
C VAL A 61 10.46 0.74 -3.97
N ARG A 62 10.55 -0.49 -4.45
CA ARG A 62 11.79 -1.11 -4.94
C ARG A 62 12.34 -0.32 -6.14
N ASP A 63 13.65 -0.14 -6.21
CA ASP A 63 14.30 0.37 -7.41
C ASP A 63 14.18 -0.65 -8.57
N PRO A 64 13.94 -0.24 -9.82
CA PRO A 64 13.79 -1.17 -10.93
C PRO A 64 15.11 -1.81 -11.38
N GLU A 65 16.25 -1.19 -11.10
CA GLU A 65 17.59 -1.69 -11.45
C GLU A 65 18.26 -2.41 -10.28
N PHE A 66 18.22 -1.80 -9.10
CA PHE A 66 18.84 -2.35 -7.88
C PHE A 66 17.79 -2.95 -6.96
N HIS A 67 17.52 -4.24 -7.11
CA HIS A 67 16.35 -4.88 -6.49
C HIS A 67 16.44 -5.01 -4.97
N ASP A 68 17.61 -4.80 -4.39
CA ASP A 68 17.90 -4.71 -2.96
C ASP A 68 17.75 -3.29 -2.39
N ARG A 69 17.39 -2.31 -3.23
CA ARG A 69 17.25 -0.91 -2.85
C ARG A 69 15.82 -0.42 -2.93
N PHE A 70 15.46 0.50 -2.04
CA PHE A 70 14.10 0.99 -1.85
C PHE A 70 14.08 2.50 -1.70
N TRP A 71 13.21 3.15 -2.48
CA TRP A 71 12.90 4.56 -2.35
C TRP A 71 11.85 4.77 -1.24
N VAL A 72 12.08 5.75 -0.38
CA VAL A 72 11.24 6.07 0.79
C VAL A 72 11.16 7.57 1.02
N ASN A 73 10.12 8.05 1.72
CA ASN A 73 10.04 9.44 2.16
C ASN A 73 11.12 9.78 3.18
N PRO A 74 11.63 11.02 3.18
CA PRO A 74 12.46 11.50 4.28
C PRO A 74 11.63 11.63 5.55
N TYR A 75 12.31 11.51 6.68
CA TYR A 75 11.74 11.56 8.00
C TYR A 75 11.35 13.00 8.38
N ALA A 76 10.24 13.13 9.10
CA ALA A 76 9.67 14.41 9.58
C ALA A 76 9.22 15.40 8.49
N GLN A 77 9.22 15.03 7.21
CA GLN A 77 8.54 15.81 6.17
C GLN A 77 7.06 15.43 6.11
N HIS A 78 6.17 16.43 6.10
CA HIS A 78 4.73 16.18 6.06
C HIS A 78 4.32 15.58 4.71
N PHE A 79 3.44 14.57 4.73
CA PHE A 79 3.00 13.82 3.55
C PHE A 79 2.47 14.69 2.41
N SER A 80 1.84 15.83 2.72
CA SER A 80 1.32 16.74 1.69
C SER A 80 2.40 17.46 0.87
N SER A 81 3.66 17.44 1.33
CA SER A 81 4.76 18.18 0.73
C SER A 81 5.81 17.31 0.04
N ILE A 82 5.71 15.97 0.17
CA ILE A 82 6.69 15.06 -0.43
C ILE A 82 6.77 15.29 -1.94
N HIS A 83 7.99 15.47 -2.44
CA HIS A 83 8.34 15.59 -3.85
C HIS A 83 9.26 14.42 -4.27
N PRO A 84 9.27 13.98 -5.55
CA PRO A 84 10.17 12.92 -6.01
C PRO A 84 11.65 13.17 -5.72
N ASP A 85 12.09 14.42 -5.68
CA ASP A 85 13.49 14.79 -5.38
C ASP A 85 13.84 14.69 -3.89
N ASP A 86 12.84 14.68 -3.01
CA ASP A 86 13.04 14.54 -1.57
C ASP A 86 13.34 13.08 -1.16
N LEU A 87 13.00 12.12 -2.04
CA LEU A 87 13.05 10.71 -1.74
C LEU A 87 14.47 10.21 -1.51
N VAL A 88 14.60 9.35 -0.50
CA VAL A 88 15.86 8.72 -0.11
C VAL A 88 15.85 7.27 -0.60
N CYS A 89 16.99 6.78 -1.11
CA CYS A 89 17.15 5.39 -1.54
C CYS A 89 18.01 4.64 -0.52
N ILE A 90 17.48 3.56 0.04
CA ILE A 90 18.10 2.78 1.12
C ILE A 90 18.12 1.26 0.83
N ASP A 91 18.97 0.50 1.54
CA ASP A 91 18.92 -0.97 1.59
C ASP A 91 18.45 -1.51 2.96
N GLU A 92 18.52 -2.83 3.17
CA GLU A 92 18.07 -3.47 4.42
C GLU A 92 18.95 -3.13 5.64
N GLU A 93 20.22 -2.79 5.41
CA GLU A 93 21.14 -2.29 6.43
C GLU A 93 21.02 -0.79 6.68
N ALA A 94 20.05 -0.12 6.03
CA ALA A 94 19.83 1.33 6.07
C ALA A 94 21.02 2.17 5.54
N ASN A 95 21.84 1.63 4.65
CA ASN A 95 22.80 2.42 3.88
C ASN A 95 22.04 3.32 2.90
N VAL A 96 22.50 4.57 2.75
CA VAL A 96 21.87 5.55 1.86
C VAL A 96 22.63 5.63 0.53
N TYR A 97 21.93 5.39 -0.58
CA TYR A 97 22.47 5.44 -1.95
C TYR A 97 22.07 6.71 -2.71
N HIS A 98 20.99 7.36 -2.31
CA HIS A 98 20.53 8.62 -2.90
C HIS A 98 19.76 9.43 -1.86
N GLY A 99 19.84 10.76 -1.96
CA GLY A 99 19.19 11.70 -1.06
C GLY A 99 20.03 11.99 0.18
N THR A 100 19.71 13.08 0.87
CA THR A 100 20.45 13.53 2.07
C THR A 100 19.55 13.65 3.30
N GLY A 101 18.25 13.35 3.16
CA GLY A 101 17.28 13.44 4.25
C GLY A 101 17.45 12.28 5.25
N PRO A 102 17.12 12.48 6.54
CA PRO A 102 17.03 11.39 7.49
C PRO A 102 15.93 10.42 7.05
N VAL A 103 16.04 9.13 7.40
CA VAL A 103 15.00 8.12 7.18
C VAL A 103 14.59 7.52 8.52
N ASN A 104 13.30 7.23 8.68
CA ASN A 104 12.81 6.54 9.87
C ASN A 104 13.31 5.09 9.85
N ALA A 105 14.06 4.68 10.88
CA ALA A 105 14.58 3.32 10.99
C ALA A 105 13.49 2.24 10.92
N ALA A 106 12.25 2.54 11.34
CA ALA A 106 11.12 1.63 11.20
C ALA A 106 10.75 1.31 9.74
N ALA A 107 11.00 2.26 8.82
CA ALA A 107 10.78 2.03 7.39
C ALA A 107 11.73 0.94 6.87
N ALA A 108 13.02 1.00 7.23
CA ALA A 108 13.98 -0.04 6.91
C ALA A 108 13.63 -1.36 7.63
N ALA A 109 13.38 -1.31 8.94
CA ALA A 109 13.15 -2.48 9.77
C ALA A 109 11.93 -3.32 9.32
N ILE A 110 10.85 -2.66 8.88
CA ILE A 110 9.63 -3.35 8.45
C ILE A 110 9.68 -3.64 6.94
N HIS A 111 9.84 -2.61 6.11
CA HIS A 111 9.59 -2.75 4.68
C HIS A 111 10.70 -3.50 3.97
N CYS A 112 11.98 -3.33 4.34
CA CYS A 112 13.07 -4.06 3.71
C CYS A 112 12.95 -5.57 3.96
N GLY A 113 12.55 -5.99 5.18
CA GLY A 113 12.27 -7.39 5.47
C GLY A 113 11.14 -7.98 4.62
N ILE A 114 10.07 -7.21 4.41
CA ILE A 114 8.95 -7.60 3.53
C ILE A 114 9.39 -7.71 2.07
N HIS A 115 10.13 -6.74 1.58
CA HIS A 115 10.65 -6.76 0.22
C HIS A 115 11.68 -7.88 -0.01
N GLY A 116 12.55 -8.16 0.96
CA GLY A 116 13.54 -9.23 0.88
C GLY A 116 12.92 -10.61 0.89
N ALA A 117 11.86 -10.82 1.69
CA ALA A 117 11.14 -12.08 1.75
C ALA A 117 10.26 -12.34 0.51
N ASN A 118 9.82 -11.29 -0.20
CA ASN A 118 8.95 -11.44 -1.37
C ASN A 118 9.35 -10.50 -2.52
N PRO A 119 10.06 -11.00 -3.55
CA PRO A 119 10.44 -10.23 -4.73
C PRO A 119 9.26 -9.63 -5.51
N ASN A 120 8.06 -10.23 -5.43
CA ASN A 120 6.85 -9.74 -6.10
C ASN A 120 6.26 -8.51 -5.40
N VAL A 121 6.65 -8.22 -4.15
CA VAL A 121 6.29 -6.99 -3.46
C VAL A 121 7.21 -5.88 -3.95
N VAL A 122 6.66 -5.01 -4.80
CA VAL A 122 7.35 -3.84 -5.34
C VAL A 122 7.15 -2.63 -4.45
N ALA A 123 5.98 -2.49 -3.82
CA ALA A 123 5.70 -1.40 -2.88
C ALA A 123 5.02 -1.90 -1.60
N ALA A 124 5.28 -1.21 -0.50
CA ALA A 124 4.65 -1.43 0.80
C ALA A 124 4.24 -0.08 1.40
N ALA A 125 3.08 -0.03 2.07
CA ALA A 125 2.54 1.17 2.70
C ALA A 125 2.13 0.90 4.15
N HIS A 126 2.52 1.80 5.03
CA HIS A 126 2.19 1.77 6.45
C HIS A 126 2.03 3.19 7.01
N THR A 127 0.99 3.43 7.80
CA THR A 127 0.81 4.66 8.60
C THR A 127 -0.17 4.40 9.75
N HIS A 128 -0.26 5.35 10.69
CA HIS A 128 -0.99 5.23 11.94
C HIS A 128 -2.38 5.89 11.87
N THR A 129 -3.20 5.43 10.94
CA THR A 129 -4.56 5.97 10.76
C THR A 129 -5.46 5.74 11.96
N THR A 130 -6.46 6.61 12.13
CA THR A 130 -7.37 6.58 13.27
C THR A 130 -8.16 5.27 13.34
N SER A 131 -8.82 4.88 12.24
CA SER A 131 -9.71 3.69 12.25
C SER A 131 -8.90 2.41 12.22
N GLY A 132 -7.79 2.38 11.48
CA GLY A 132 -6.85 1.28 11.43
C GLY A 132 -6.26 0.96 12.80
N ARG A 133 -5.81 1.99 13.55
CA ARG A 133 -5.38 1.81 14.94
C ARG A 133 -6.51 1.32 15.83
N ALA A 134 -7.67 1.96 15.79
CA ALA A 134 -8.82 1.58 16.61
C ALA A 134 -9.26 0.13 16.35
N PHE A 135 -9.29 -0.29 15.09
CA PHE A 135 -9.63 -1.65 14.69
C PHE A 135 -8.55 -2.65 15.10
N SER A 136 -7.27 -2.31 14.89
CA SER A 136 -6.14 -3.18 15.21
C SER A 136 -6.08 -3.55 16.69
N ALA A 137 -6.59 -2.71 17.60
CA ALA A 137 -6.65 -2.99 19.03
C ALA A 137 -7.67 -4.10 19.41
N ARG A 138 -8.47 -4.60 18.46
CA ARG A 138 -9.52 -5.62 18.68
C ARG A 138 -9.05 -7.04 18.39
N ALA A 139 -7.80 -7.23 17.97
CA ALA A 139 -7.19 -8.54 17.80
C ALA A 139 -7.96 -9.50 16.87
N ARG A 140 -8.50 -8.99 15.75
CA ARG A 140 -9.31 -9.74 14.78
C ARG A 140 -9.06 -9.27 13.33
N LEU A 141 -9.53 -10.07 12.38
CA LEU A 141 -9.56 -9.76 10.95
C LEU A 141 -10.80 -8.94 10.57
N LEU A 142 -10.75 -8.26 9.42
CA LEU A 142 -11.91 -7.61 8.81
C LEU A 142 -12.97 -8.65 8.46
N ALA A 143 -14.22 -8.34 8.77
CA ALA A 143 -15.36 -9.14 8.33
C ALA A 143 -15.74 -8.76 6.88
N PRO A 144 -16.18 -9.70 6.03
CA PRO A 144 -16.64 -9.41 4.68
C PRO A 144 -18.04 -8.76 4.72
N LEU A 145 -18.12 -7.51 5.16
CA LEU A 145 -19.40 -6.81 5.36
C LEU A 145 -20.00 -6.24 4.06
N ASN A 146 -19.15 -5.95 3.09
CA ASN A 146 -19.51 -5.30 1.83
C ASN A 146 -18.45 -5.60 0.76
N GLN A 147 -18.71 -5.10 -0.45
CA GLN A 147 -17.86 -5.31 -1.61
C GLN A 147 -16.41 -4.87 -1.38
N GLU A 148 -16.19 -3.73 -0.72
CA GLU A 148 -14.86 -3.21 -0.41
C GLU A 148 -14.12 -4.08 0.61
N ALA A 149 -14.81 -4.61 1.62
CA ALA A 149 -14.21 -5.52 2.59
C ALA A 149 -13.76 -6.85 1.95
N CYS A 150 -14.45 -7.30 0.90
CA CYS A 150 -14.07 -8.49 0.14
C CYS A 150 -12.73 -8.36 -0.60
N LEU A 151 -12.18 -7.16 -0.80
CA LEU A 151 -10.81 -6.99 -1.29
C LEU A 151 -9.80 -7.72 -0.38
N PHE A 152 -10.12 -7.90 0.90
CA PHE A 152 -9.25 -8.50 1.91
C PHE A 152 -9.71 -9.90 2.36
N TYR A 153 -10.81 -10.44 1.82
CA TYR A 153 -11.29 -11.76 2.21
C TYR A 153 -10.24 -12.83 1.87
N ASP A 154 -9.80 -13.60 2.87
CA ASP A 154 -8.66 -14.52 2.80
C ASP A 154 -7.33 -13.90 2.30
N ASP A 155 -7.19 -12.57 2.26
CA ASP A 155 -6.03 -11.85 1.71
C ASP A 155 -5.42 -10.84 2.70
N HIS A 156 -5.66 -11.04 3.99
CA HIS A 156 -4.94 -10.33 5.04
C HIS A 156 -4.71 -11.19 6.28
N VAL A 157 -3.76 -10.77 7.12
CA VAL A 157 -3.41 -11.45 8.38
C VAL A 157 -3.55 -10.53 9.57
N LEU A 158 -3.62 -11.13 10.76
CA LEU A 158 -3.46 -10.45 12.03
C LEU A 158 -2.08 -10.78 12.56
N PHE A 159 -1.21 -9.78 12.65
CA PHE A 159 0.14 -9.93 13.14
C PHE A 159 0.24 -9.49 14.61
N ARG A 160 0.99 -10.26 15.41
CA ARG A 160 1.28 -9.96 16.82
C ARG A 160 2.76 -9.75 16.99
N GLY A 161 3.13 -8.49 17.14
CA GLY A 161 4.50 -8.03 17.18
C GLY A 161 4.74 -6.99 18.25
N ASP A 162 5.93 -6.41 18.21
CA ASP A 162 6.31 -5.30 19.07
C ASP A 162 5.63 -4.01 18.60
N VAL A 163 5.19 -3.18 19.55
CA VAL A 163 4.50 -1.90 19.23
C VAL A 163 5.50 -0.87 18.68
N VAL A 164 6.75 -0.93 19.11
CA VAL A 164 7.83 -0.07 18.60
C VAL A 164 8.83 -0.97 17.89
N VAL A 165 8.80 -0.91 16.56
CA VAL A 165 9.61 -1.78 15.71
C VAL A 165 10.94 -1.11 15.39
N LEU A 166 12.02 -1.61 15.99
CA LEU A 166 13.39 -1.14 15.75
C LEU A 166 14.30 -2.22 15.16
N ALA A 167 13.86 -3.48 15.15
CA ALA A 167 14.65 -4.61 14.66
C ALA A 167 14.15 -5.06 13.28
N THR A 168 15.10 -5.28 12.36
CA THR A 168 14.84 -5.81 11.01
C THR A 168 14.19 -7.19 10.99
N GLU A 169 14.37 -7.96 12.07
CA GLU A 169 13.74 -9.25 12.26
C GLU A 169 12.20 -9.17 12.25
N GLU A 170 11.65 -8.03 12.69
CA GLU A 170 10.19 -7.85 12.71
C GLU A 170 9.60 -7.78 11.30
N GLY A 171 10.28 -7.11 10.37
CA GLY A 171 9.86 -7.08 8.96
C GLY A 171 9.80 -8.48 8.36
N ARG A 172 10.76 -9.36 8.69
CA ARG A 172 10.77 -10.77 8.25
C ARG A 172 9.63 -11.55 8.87
N ARG A 173 9.39 -11.43 10.18
CA ARG A 173 8.25 -12.08 10.86
C ARG A 173 6.89 -11.64 10.30
N ILE A 174 6.74 -10.36 9.98
CA ILE A 174 5.55 -9.84 9.31
C ILE A 174 5.39 -10.52 7.94
N ALA A 175 6.46 -10.55 7.15
CA ALA A 175 6.45 -11.16 5.82
C ALA A 175 6.13 -12.66 5.85
N GLU A 176 6.74 -13.41 6.77
CA GLU A 176 6.43 -14.83 7.01
C GLU A 176 4.96 -15.04 7.38
N THR A 177 4.43 -14.19 8.26
CA THR A 177 3.03 -14.27 8.67
C THR A 177 2.10 -13.95 7.50
N MET A 178 2.42 -12.95 6.68
CA MET A 178 1.65 -12.60 5.49
C MET A 178 1.69 -13.70 4.43
N GLY A 179 2.83 -14.37 4.25
CA GLY A 179 3.03 -15.33 3.17
C GLY A 179 2.76 -14.67 1.81
N THR A 180 1.69 -15.11 1.15
CA THR A 180 1.24 -14.53 -0.14
C THR A 180 0.16 -13.46 -0.01
N LYS A 181 -0.32 -13.18 1.20
CA LYS A 181 -1.39 -12.22 1.46
C LYS A 181 -0.91 -10.78 1.32
N ARG A 182 -1.81 -9.88 0.96
CA ARG A 182 -1.46 -8.50 0.55
C ARG A 182 -1.64 -7.44 1.62
N ALA A 183 -2.15 -7.81 2.79
CA ALA A 183 -2.33 -6.88 3.90
C ALA A 183 -2.13 -7.53 5.27
N ALA A 184 -1.86 -6.69 6.27
CA ALA A 184 -1.77 -7.10 7.66
C ALA A 184 -2.44 -6.05 8.56
N VAL A 185 -3.20 -6.53 9.53
CA VAL A 185 -3.57 -5.78 10.74
C VAL A 185 -2.46 -6.02 11.76
N LEU A 186 -1.72 -4.99 12.09
CA LEU A 186 -0.66 -5.03 13.10
C LEU A 186 -1.30 -4.74 14.46
N LEU A 187 -1.45 -5.76 15.31
CA LEU A 187 -2.14 -5.65 16.60
C LEU A 187 -1.61 -4.44 17.39
N ASN A 188 -2.52 -3.58 17.87
CA ASN A 188 -2.22 -2.36 18.64
C ASN A 188 -1.35 -1.30 17.93
N HIS A 189 -1.10 -1.43 16.63
CA HIS A 189 -0.15 -0.58 15.89
C HIS A 189 -0.81 0.09 14.67
N GLY A 190 -1.47 -0.67 13.79
CA GLY A 190 -2.10 -0.10 12.61
C GLY A 190 -2.25 -1.11 11.47
N LEU A 191 -2.15 -0.61 10.24
CA LEU A 191 -2.33 -1.39 9.02
C LEU A 191 -1.05 -1.42 8.21
N LEU A 192 -0.86 -2.47 7.42
CA LEU A 192 0.20 -2.57 6.43
C LEU A 192 -0.34 -3.22 5.16
N THR A 193 0.00 -2.67 4.01
CA THR A 193 -0.41 -3.22 2.71
C THR A 193 0.75 -3.30 1.74
N VAL A 194 0.68 -4.25 0.81
CA VAL A 194 1.69 -4.47 -0.23
C VAL A 194 1.07 -4.56 -1.62
N GLY A 195 1.90 -4.42 -2.66
CA GLY A 195 1.49 -4.63 -4.04
C GLY A 195 2.66 -4.65 -5.03
N SER A 196 2.37 -5.05 -6.26
CA SER A 196 3.29 -4.99 -7.41
C SER A 196 3.51 -3.56 -7.94
N SER A 197 2.84 -2.56 -7.38
CA SER A 197 3.05 -1.14 -7.68
C SER A 197 2.70 -0.28 -6.46
N VAL A 198 3.20 0.95 -6.44
CA VAL A 198 2.82 1.94 -5.43
C VAL A 198 1.31 2.16 -5.43
N ASP A 199 0.72 2.29 -6.61
CA ASP A 199 -0.71 2.48 -6.83
C ASP A 199 -1.54 1.40 -6.12
N ALA A 200 -1.18 0.13 -6.31
CA ALA A 200 -1.87 -1.01 -5.72
C ALA A 200 -1.71 -1.04 -4.18
N ALA A 201 -0.48 -0.86 -3.67
CA ALA A 201 -0.23 -0.86 -2.23
C ALA A 201 -0.96 0.30 -1.53
N ALA A 202 -0.88 1.51 -2.10
CA ALA A 202 -1.50 2.72 -1.56
C ALA A 202 -3.04 2.65 -1.62
N TYR A 203 -3.63 2.18 -2.72
CA TYR A 203 -5.08 2.03 -2.78
C TYR A 203 -5.60 0.99 -1.79
N ARG A 204 -4.94 -0.17 -1.66
CA ARG A 204 -5.29 -1.15 -0.64
C ARG A 204 -5.25 -0.55 0.76
N PHE A 205 -4.26 0.29 1.06
CA PHE A 205 -4.18 0.96 2.36
C PHE A 205 -5.42 1.84 2.60
N ILE A 206 -5.76 2.69 1.61
CA ILE A 206 -6.93 3.58 1.67
C ILE A 206 -8.22 2.76 1.85
N ALA A 207 -8.37 1.67 1.09
CA ALA A 207 -9.54 0.80 1.18
C ALA A 207 -9.62 0.10 2.54
N MET A 208 -8.49 -0.41 3.06
CA MET A 208 -8.44 -1.11 4.35
C MET A 208 -8.80 -0.17 5.50
N GLU A 209 -8.26 1.05 5.52
CA GLU A 209 -8.63 2.07 6.52
C GLU A 209 -10.14 2.35 6.51
N ARG A 210 -10.72 2.51 5.32
CA ARG A 210 -12.17 2.73 5.17
C ARG A 210 -12.98 1.52 5.61
N CYS A 211 -12.52 0.30 5.31
CA CYS A 211 -13.17 -0.93 5.79
C CYS A 211 -13.14 -1.02 7.32
N CYS A 212 -12.02 -0.66 7.96
CA CYS A 212 -11.93 -0.56 9.41
C CYS A 212 -12.93 0.46 9.96
N GLN A 213 -13.03 1.65 9.34
CA GLN A 213 -14.00 2.68 9.74
C GLN A 213 -15.45 2.17 9.64
N VAL A 214 -15.81 1.59 8.49
CA VAL A 214 -17.17 1.08 8.25
C VAL A 214 -17.52 -0.04 9.22
N GLN A 215 -16.62 -0.99 9.46
CA GLN A 215 -16.88 -2.08 10.39
C GLN A 215 -17.07 -1.57 11.83
N LEU A 216 -16.24 -0.64 12.29
CA LEU A 216 -16.38 -0.05 13.62
C LEU A 216 -17.72 0.69 13.77
N LEU A 217 -18.16 1.43 12.74
CA LEU A 217 -19.46 2.13 12.75
C LEU A 217 -20.64 1.16 12.71
N ALA A 218 -20.56 0.11 11.90
CA ALA A 218 -21.62 -0.90 11.80
C ALA A 218 -21.82 -1.63 13.13
N GLU A 219 -20.73 -2.05 13.78
CA GLU A 219 -20.79 -2.71 15.08
C GLU A 219 -21.26 -1.79 16.21
N ALA A 220 -20.93 -0.50 16.15
CA ALA A 220 -21.46 0.48 17.09
C ALA A 220 -22.98 0.70 16.92
N ALA A 221 -23.49 0.54 15.70
CA ALA A 221 -24.93 0.67 15.40
C ALA A 221 -25.73 -0.59 15.78
N GLY A 222 -25.09 -1.76 15.89
CA GLY A 222 -25.73 -3.00 16.31
C GLY A 222 -25.04 -4.26 15.80
N PRO A 223 -25.70 -5.43 15.90
CA PRO A 223 -25.21 -6.66 15.32
C PRO A 223 -24.97 -6.53 13.81
N ILE A 224 -23.86 -7.11 13.34
CA ILE A 224 -23.49 -7.16 11.93
C ILE A 224 -23.83 -8.53 11.33
N GLU A 225 -24.17 -8.55 10.05
CA GLU A 225 -24.39 -9.76 9.26
C GLU A 225 -23.37 -9.77 8.10
N PRO A 226 -22.28 -10.55 8.21
CA PRO A 226 -21.30 -10.68 7.14
C PRO A 226 -21.88 -11.41 5.92
N LEU A 227 -21.28 -11.15 4.75
CA LEU A 227 -21.50 -11.96 3.55
C LEU A 227 -21.13 -13.43 3.81
N SER A 228 -21.75 -14.32 3.03
CA SER A 228 -21.35 -15.72 3.01
C SER A 228 -19.91 -15.88 2.49
N ASP A 229 -19.23 -16.95 2.89
CA ASP A 229 -17.89 -17.28 2.38
C ASP A 229 -17.86 -17.44 0.86
N GLU A 230 -18.96 -17.90 0.26
CA GLU A 230 -19.10 -18.06 -1.19
C GLU A 230 -19.18 -16.69 -1.90
N ASP A 231 -20.03 -15.80 -1.41
CA ASP A 231 -20.18 -14.45 -1.97
C ASP A 231 -18.90 -13.64 -1.78
N ALA A 232 -18.28 -13.75 -0.60
CA ALA A 232 -17.05 -13.03 -0.29
C ALA A 232 -15.88 -13.50 -1.17
N ARG A 233 -15.74 -14.81 -1.39
CA ARG A 233 -14.71 -15.38 -2.27
C ARG A 233 -14.95 -15.03 -3.74
N THR A 234 -16.21 -15.09 -4.19
CA THR A 234 -16.58 -14.67 -5.55
C THR A 234 -16.25 -13.20 -5.77
N THR A 235 -16.63 -12.33 -4.83
CA THR A 235 -16.34 -10.90 -4.90
C THR A 235 -14.83 -10.62 -4.85
N HIS A 236 -14.08 -11.34 -4.00
CA HIS A 236 -12.62 -11.23 -3.95
C HIS A 236 -11.96 -11.60 -5.28
N ALA A 237 -12.42 -12.66 -5.95
CA ALA A 237 -11.88 -13.06 -7.27
C ALA A 237 -12.04 -11.96 -8.34
N GLN A 238 -13.07 -11.12 -8.21
CA GLN A 238 -13.34 -10.00 -9.11
C GLN A 238 -12.52 -8.76 -8.75
N LEU A 239 -12.28 -8.49 -7.46
CA LEU A 239 -11.80 -7.18 -7.00
C LEU A 239 -10.43 -7.17 -6.31
N GLY A 240 -9.97 -8.32 -5.80
CA GLY A 240 -8.76 -8.42 -4.97
C GLY A 240 -7.43 -8.30 -5.74
N SER A 241 -7.47 -8.31 -7.07
CA SER A 241 -6.26 -8.31 -7.91
C SER A 241 -5.47 -6.99 -7.84
N ASP A 242 -4.16 -7.09 -8.09
CA ASP A 242 -3.27 -5.91 -8.19
C ASP A 242 -3.69 -4.94 -9.28
N TYR A 243 -4.19 -5.45 -10.41
CA TYR A 243 -4.69 -4.61 -11.48
C TYR A 243 -5.90 -3.76 -11.04
N VAL A 244 -6.86 -4.36 -10.32
CA VAL A 244 -8.02 -3.61 -9.80
C VAL A 244 -7.58 -2.57 -8.78
N ALA A 245 -6.66 -2.91 -7.88
CA ALA A 245 -6.11 -1.95 -6.92
C ALA A 245 -5.40 -0.79 -7.63
N TRP A 246 -4.57 -1.09 -8.63
CA TRP A 246 -3.92 -0.09 -9.48
C TRP A 246 -4.95 0.79 -10.20
N LEU A 247 -6.00 0.20 -10.78
CA LEU A 247 -7.05 0.92 -11.52
C LEU A 247 -7.80 1.91 -10.62
N ASN A 248 -8.17 1.50 -9.41
CA ASN A 248 -8.86 2.36 -8.45
C ASN A 248 -8.00 3.55 -7.99
N PHE A 249 -6.68 3.41 -7.99
CA PHE A 249 -5.77 4.51 -7.68
C PHE A 249 -5.74 5.58 -8.78
N GLN A 250 -5.98 5.21 -10.05
CA GLN A 250 -5.78 6.13 -11.17
C GLN A 250 -6.67 7.38 -11.10
N GLY A 251 -7.92 7.25 -10.67
CA GLY A 251 -8.81 8.40 -10.50
C GLY A 251 -8.28 9.40 -9.46
N LEU A 252 -7.75 8.88 -8.35
CA LEU A 252 -7.15 9.67 -7.27
C LEU A 252 -5.88 10.38 -7.74
N TYR A 253 -5.04 9.65 -8.49
CA TYR A 253 -3.81 10.18 -9.08
C TYR A 253 -4.11 11.32 -10.07
N GLN A 254 -5.05 11.12 -10.99
CA GLN A 254 -5.43 12.15 -11.96
C GLN A 254 -6.02 13.39 -11.29
N GLN A 255 -6.81 13.21 -10.22
CA GLN A 255 -7.28 14.34 -9.42
C GLN A 255 -6.11 15.08 -8.75
N LEU A 256 -5.17 14.35 -8.13
CA LEU A 256 -3.99 14.95 -7.50
C LEU A 256 -3.19 15.78 -8.51
N LEU A 257 -2.90 15.23 -9.70
CA LEU A 257 -2.13 15.92 -10.73
C LEU A 257 -2.83 17.22 -11.18
N ARG A 258 -4.17 17.24 -11.27
CA ARG A 258 -4.94 18.47 -11.58
C ARG A 258 -4.79 19.58 -10.54
N ASP A 259 -4.43 19.21 -9.32
CA ASP A 259 -4.34 20.15 -8.21
C ASP A 259 -2.89 20.40 -7.75
N SER A 260 -1.91 19.65 -8.28
CA SER A 260 -0.48 19.74 -7.94
C SER A 260 0.35 19.97 -9.21
N PRO A 261 0.51 21.23 -9.66
CA PRO A 261 1.25 21.55 -10.89
C PRO A 261 2.67 21.01 -10.88
N ASP A 262 3.34 21.06 -9.73
CA ASP A 262 4.70 20.56 -9.51
C ASP A 262 4.84 19.05 -9.81
N LEU A 263 3.85 18.23 -9.44
CA LEU A 263 3.85 16.81 -9.80
C LEU A 263 3.37 16.56 -11.24
N ARG A 264 2.53 17.44 -11.79
CA ARG A 264 2.02 17.31 -13.16
C ARG A 264 3.11 17.50 -14.20
N GLU A 265 4.04 18.41 -13.96
CA GLU A 265 5.15 18.68 -14.87
C GLU A 265 6.11 17.47 -15.03
N LEU A 266 6.06 16.53 -14.07
CA LEU A 266 6.85 15.30 -14.06
C LEU A 266 6.11 14.06 -14.62
N ALA A 267 4.79 14.18 -14.87
CA ALA A 267 3.89 13.06 -15.16
C ALA A 267 3.68 12.81 -16.66
#